data_AF-A0A2K2VXW8-F1
#
_entry.id   AF-A0A2K2VXW8-F1
#
_cell.length_a   1.000
_cell.length_b   1.000
_cell.length_c   1.000
_cell.angle_alpha   90.00
_cell.angle_beta   90.00
_cell.angle_gamma   90.00
#
_symmetry.space_group_name_H-M   'P 1'
#
loop_
_entity.id
_entity.type
_entity.pdbx_description
1 polymer ?
#
loop_
_entity_poly.entity_id
_entity_poly.type
_entity_poly.pdbx_seq_one_letter_code
_entity_poly.pdbx_strand_id
1 'polypeptide(L)'
;MNCPLVNEEDDFYGPVRFMHKKHASISNDCSGCHHYRPNVPDASETMRCSACHQNSFNPIAPDRIGLKGAIHRQCTGCHKKLHRGPIRCSSGCHEKRVRDHTELVELSRKPDALEVTKECLRCHPAQGEEMLSSTHWLWKGPSPFTLGQDKRVDMGKATVTINNFCVSVFSNWPRCTGCHAGYGWKDASFDFTDKTRIDCLVCHDTTGTYRKDLKAAGMPDPSVDLLLVAKKVGKPSRKTCGNCHFSGGDQDFVRHGKLNALLDFHGSSCDVHMGGLGFQCHDCHKTRNHKISGRSIALPVAEGSRSCNHCHTDAPHQEKSLLTHHLNKHSDHIACVTCHQPVYAKYTPVKTYWDWSTAGDKERKVKRDEDGMPDYAWEAGDFSWGREIKPVYAWYNGKVKRHLLGDPINSEGVTNLNEPAGDIMDRESKIYPFKIMGGTQAADAKYNYLLVPHLEGVGGFWQALDWQRSFASGAEASGLAYSGEYKWVETAMYLSLNHEVLPKVFALSCVQCHESLRNRLSCGRCHQDKRGVDFRELAFSGIDEKLIHLTRKADRSQINETDWLNFKDLGYKGDPILYGGRFKKLPLGWKVASQKK
;
A
#
# COMPACT_ATOMS: atom_id res chain seq x y z
N MET A 1 -32.11 -23.57 12.24
CA MET A 1 -32.44 -22.20 12.69
C MET A 1 -33.67 -21.76 11.91
N ASN A 2 -34.84 -21.64 12.53
CA ASN A 2 -35.98 -21.01 11.85
C ASN A 2 -36.83 -20.24 12.87
N CYS A 3 -36.20 -19.30 13.56
CA CYS A 3 -36.90 -18.35 14.42
C CYS A 3 -36.92 -17.02 13.68
N PRO A 4 -38.11 -16.51 13.30
CA PRO A 4 -38.23 -15.27 12.54
C PRO A 4 -37.49 -14.09 13.16
N LEU A 5 -37.57 -13.90 14.49
CA LEU A 5 -36.91 -12.80 15.21
C LEU A 5 -35.38 -12.89 15.22
N VAL A 6 -34.81 -14.10 15.22
CA VAL A 6 -33.35 -14.30 15.20
C VAL A 6 -32.84 -14.24 13.75
N ASN A 7 -33.61 -14.79 12.81
CA ASN A 7 -33.28 -14.77 11.39
C ASN A 7 -33.35 -13.34 10.82
N GLU A 8 -34.26 -12.51 11.32
CA GLU A 8 -34.39 -11.10 10.96
C GLU A 8 -33.06 -10.35 11.18
N GLU A 9 -32.35 -10.58 12.30
CA GLU A 9 -31.03 -9.97 12.50
C GLU A 9 -29.85 -10.75 11.89
N ASP A 10 -29.95 -12.08 11.80
CA ASP A 10 -28.86 -12.96 11.36
C ASP A 10 -28.54 -12.84 9.87
N ASP A 11 -29.54 -12.54 9.04
CA ASP A 11 -29.35 -12.37 7.60
C ASP A 11 -28.66 -11.04 7.24
N PHE A 12 -28.61 -10.06 8.16
CA PHE A 12 -27.91 -8.80 7.93
C PHE A 12 -26.40 -8.89 8.04
N TYR A 13 -25.85 -9.97 8.59
CA TYR A 13 -24.42 -10.10 8.87
C TYR A 13 -23.79 -11.27 8.10
N GLY A 14 -22.58 -11.06 7.63
CA GLY A 14 -21.73 -12.10 7.03
C GLY A 14 -21.05 -12.97 8.10
N PRO A 15 -20.35 -14.03 7.69
CA PRO A 15 -19.55 -14.84 8.61
C PRO A 15 -18.42 -14.03 9.26
N VAL A 16 -18.01 -14.43 10.47
CA VAL A 16 -16.83 -13.85 11.13
C VAL A 16 -15.57 -14.23 10.36
N ARG A 17 -14.79 -13.25 9.93
CA ARG A 17 -13.42 -13.47 9.44
C ARG A 17 -12.47 -13.63 10.62
N PHE A 18 -12.31 -14.86 11.12
CA PHE A 18 -11.48 -15.14 12.28
C PHE A 18 -9.99 -15.30 11.91
N MET A 19 -9.16 -14.36 12.33
CA MET A 19 -7.70 -14.44 12.15
C MET A 19 -7.07 -15.34 13.21
N HIS A 20 -7.07 -16.66 13.01
CA HIS A 20 -6.59 -17.63 14.00
C HIS A 20 -5.18 -17.33 14.51
N LYS A 21 -4.21 -17.10 13.63
CA LYS A 21 -2.82 -16.84 14.02
C LYS A 21 -2.66 -15.60 14.92
N LYS A 22 -3.45 -14.54 14.68
CA LYS A 22 -3.45 -13.33 15.52
C LYS A 22 -3.98 -13.62 16.93
N HIS A 23 -5.05 -14.39 17.02
CA HIS A 23 -5.61 -14.75 18.33
C HIS A 23 -4.68 -15.72 19.08
N ALA A 24 -4.09 -16.69 18.37
CA ALA A 24 -3.12 -17.60 18.94
C ALA A 24 -1.89 -16.86 19.51
N SER A 25 -1.36 -15.85 18.80
CA SER A 25 -0.22 -15.06 19.28
C SER A 25 -0.53 -14.16 20.48
N ILE A 26 -1.80 -13.84 20.72
CA ILE A 26 -2.22 -13.04 21.89
C ILE A 26 -2.54 -13.96 23.07
N SER A 27 -3.25 -15.06 22.82
CA SER A 27 -3.67 -16.00 23.86
C SER A 27 -2.49 -16.76 24.44
N ASN A 28 -1.57 -17.24 23.58
CA ASN A 28 -0.51 -18.20 23.92
C ASN A 28 -0.99 -19.48 24.65
N ASP A 29 -2.31 -19.66 24.74
CA ASP A 29 -3.00 -20.82 25.28
C ASP A 29 -4.11 -21.20 24.29
N CYS A 30 -3.93 -22.34 23.62
CA CYS A 30 -4.88 -22.89 22.67
C CYS A 30 -6.02 -23.66 23.37
N SER A 31 -5.82 -24.08 24.63
CA SER A 31 -6.83 -24.79 25.42
C SER A 31 -8.02 -23.91 25.77
N GLY A 32 -7.77 -22.60 25.93
CA GLY A 32 -8.81 -21.60 26.08
C GLY A 32 -9.72 -21.41 24.86
N CYS A 33 -9.55 -22.13 23.75
CA CYS A 33 -10.43 -22.02 22.57
C CYS A 33 -10.88 -23.37 22.00
N HIS A 34 -10.00 -24.36 21.85
CA HIS A 34 -10.37 -25.64 21.22
C HIS A 34 -9.61 -26.90 21.69
N HIS A 35 -8.71 -26.80 22.67
CA HIS A 35 -8.08 -27.97 23.33
C HIS A 35 -8.62 -28.19 24.76
N TYR A 36 -9.92 -27.98 24.96
CA TYR A 36 -10.55 -28.27 26.23
C TYR A 36 -10.78 -29.78 26.37
N ARG A 37 -10.06 -30.42 27.30
CA ARG A 37 -10.28 -31.81 27.68
C ARG A 37 -11.31 -31.87 28.82
N PRO A 38 -12.46 -32.54 28.64
CA PRO A 38 -13.37 -32.83 29.74
C PRO A 38 -12.65 -33.61 30.85
N ASN A 39 -13.07 -33.48 32.11
CA ASN A 39 -12.61 -34.31 33.25
C ASN A 39 -13.14 -35.76 33.15
N VAL A 40 -12.89 -36.41 32.01
CA VAL A 40 -13.21 -37.81 31.73
C VAL A 40 -11.93 -38.44 31.21
N PRO A 41 -11.42 -39.52 31.84
CA PRO A 41 -10.09 -40.08 31.53
C PRO A 41 -9.87 -40.40 30.05
N ASP A 42 -10.92 -40.86 29.35
CA ASP A 42 -10.84 -41.34 27.97
C ASP A 42 -11.36 -40.32 26.93
N ALA A 43 -11.72 -39.11 27.35
CA ALA A 43 -12.18 -38.09 26.41
C ALA A 43 -11.03 -37.59 25.52
N SER A 44 -11.29 -37.52 24.21
CA SER A 44 -10.40 -36.90 23.23
C SER A 44 -9.99 -35.49 23.66
N GLU A 45 -8.71 -35.17 23.49
CA GLU A 45 -8.08 -33.88 23.86
C GLU A 45 -8.76 -32.67 23.20
N THR A 46 -9.44 -32.89 22.07
CA THR A 46 -10.18 -31.85 21.35
C THR A 46 -11.64 -32.25 21.17
N MET A 47 -12.53 -31.71 22.00
CA MET A 47 -13.97 -31.79 21.76
C MET A 47 -14.46 -30.53 21.03
N ARG A 48 -15.09 -30.71 19.87
CA ARG A 48 -15.68 -29.59 19.12
C ARG A 48 -16.78 -28.93 19.97
N CYS A 49 -16.87 -27.60 19.95
CA CYS A 49 -17.95 -26.89 20.65
C CYS A 49 -19.32 -27.44 20.26
N SER A 50 -19.49 -27.83 18.99
CA SER A 50 -20.71 -28.45 18.48
C SER A 50 -21.06 -29.78 19.13
N ALA A 51 -20.10 -30.57 19.62
CA ALA A 51 -20.37 -31.85 20.26
C ALA A 51 -21.25 -31.70 21.51
N CYS A 52 -21.00 -30.64 22.31
CA CYS A 52 -21.83 -30.29 23.45
C CYS A 52 -22.92 -29.29 23.05
N HIS A 53 -22.55 -28.16 22.44
CA HIS A 53 -23.46 -27.07 22.08
C HIS A 53 -24.04 -27.29 20.69
N GLN A 54 -25.23 -27.89 20.63
CA GLN A 54 -25.95 -28.16 19.39
C GLN A 54 -26.89 -26.98 19.06
N ASN A 55 -28.06 -27.29 18.50
CA ASN A 55 -29.12 -26.30 18.27
C ASN A 55 -29.52 -25.60 19.57
N SER A 56 -29.78 -24.30 19.47
CA SER A 56 -30.34 -23.51 20.58
C SER A 56 -31.71 -24.03 20.99
N PHE A 57 -32.08 -23.81 22.26
CA PHE A 57 -33.41 -24.14 22.82
C PHE A 57 -33.76 -25.64 22.73
N ASN A 58 -32.79 -26.51 23.07
CA ASN A 58 -33.06 -27.94 23.15
C ASN A 58 -33.99 -28.24 24.35
N PRO A 59 -35.21 -28.77 24.15
CA PRO A 59 -36.17 -29.01 25.23
C PRO A 59 -35.69 -30.06 26.24
N ILE A 60 -34.77 -30.94 25.85
CA ILE A 60 -34.19 -32.00 26.71
C ILE A 60 -33.02 -31.44 27.54
N ALA A 61 -32.44 -30.30 27.14
CA ALA A 61 -31.33 -29.65 27.84
C ALA A 61 -31.51 -28.12 27.83
N PRO A 62 -32.51 -27.59 28.56
CA PRO A 62 -32.89 -26.18 28.51
C PRO A 62 -31.77 -25.23 28.96
N ASP A 63 -30.92 -25.67 29.90
CA ASP A 63 -29.80 -24.88 30.42
C ASP A 63 -28.58 -24.82 29.47
N ARG A 64 -28.58 -25.65 28.43
CA ARG A 64 -27.47 -25.74 27.49
C ARG A 64 -27.63 -24.68 26.40
N ILE A 65 -26.76 -23.69 26.43
CA ILE A 65 -26.68 -22.68 25.36
C ILE A 65 -26.37 -23.34 24.01
N GLY A 66 -26.96 -22.82 22.94
CA GLY A 66 -26.67 -23.28 21.58
C GLY A 66 -25.28 -22.88 21.09
N LEU A 67 -24.81 -23.50 20.00
CA LEU A 67 -23.45 -23.33 19.45
C LEU A 67 -23.05 -21.87 19.26
N LYS A 68 -23.95 -21.09 18.64
CA LYS A 68 -23.71 -19.67 18.36
C LYS A 68 -23.53 -18.86 19.65
N GLY A 69 -24.36 -19.11 20.65
CA GLY A 69 -24.25 -18.47 21.97
C GLY A 69 -22.95 -18.86 22.69
N ALA A 70 -22.54 -20.12 22.59
CA ALA A 70 -21.28 -20.60 23.16
C ALA A 70 -20.06 -19.90 22.54
N ILE A 71 -20.01 -19.81 21.20
CA ILE A 71 -18.93 -19.12 20.49
C ILE A 71 -18.90 -17.63 20.85
N HIS A 72 -20.05 -16.95 20.83
CA HIS A 72 -20.12 -15.53 21.21
C HIS A 72 -19.67 -15.30 22.65
N ARG A 73 -20.07 -16.15 23.60
CA ARG A 73 -19.65 -16.04 25.00
C ARG A 73 -18.14 -16.21 25.14
N GLN A 74 -17.53 -17.15 24.41
CA GLN A 74 -16.09 -17.37 24.43
C GLN A 74 -15.31 -16.16 23.90
N CYS A 75 -15.67 -15.69 22.70
CA CYS A 75 -14.98 -14.55 22.07
C CYS A 75 -15.19 -13.26 22.86
N THR A 76 -16.43 -12.92 23.20
CA THR A 76 -16.72 -11.66 23.92
C THR A 76 -16.20 -11.70 25.35
N GLY A 77 -16.20 -12.85 26.02
CA GLY A 77 -15.61 -13.03 27.36
C GLY A 77 -14.12 -12.74 27.35
N CYS A 78 -13.39 -13.31 26.39
CA CYS A 78 -11.96 -13.04 26.21
C CYS A 78 -11.71 -11.55 25.89
N HIS A 79 -12.46 -10.97 24.94
CA HIS A 79 -12.31 -9.56 24.58
C HIS A 79 -12.58 -8.60 25.74
N LYS A 80 -13.58 -8.89 26.57
CA LYS A 80 -13.86 -8.12 27.79
C LYS A 80 -12.72 -8.26 28.80
N LYS A 81 -12.26 -9.49 29.07
CA LYS A 81 -11.19 -9.77 30.04
C LYS A 81 -9.88 -9.10 29.65
N LEU A 82 -9.55 -9.10 28.36
CA LEU A 82 -8.33 -8.49 27.84
C LEU A 82 -8.49 -7.00 27.52
N HIS A 83 -9.70 -6.45 27.63
CA HIS A 83 -10.07 -5.11 27.15
C HIS A 83 -9.62 -4.86 25.69
N ARG A 84 -9.72 -5.90 24.85
CA ARG A 84 -9.22 -5.91 23.48
C ARG A 84 -10.20 -6.61 22.55
N GLY A 85 -10.60 -5.95 21.48
CA GLY A 85 -11.47 -6.51 20.45
C GLY A 85 -12.96 -6.17 20.64
N PRO A 86 -13.78 -6.50 19.63
CA PRO A 86 -15.21 -6.17 19.61
C PRO A 86 -16.04 -6.98 20.61
N ILE A 87 -16.99 -6.32 21.30
CA ILE A 87 -17.88 -6.96 22.30
C ILE A 87 -19.37 -6.76 22.03
N ARG A 88 -19.73 -5.92 21.05
CA ARG A 88 -21.11 -5.63 20.61
C ARG A 88 -21.36 -6.22 19.23
N CYS A 89 -22.59 -6.60 18.90
CA CYS A 89 -22.96 -7.14 17.59
C CYS A 89 -22.53 -6.19 16.44
N SER A 90 -22.72 -4.89 16.62
CA SER A 90 -22.37 -3.84 15.65
C SER A 90 -20.88 -3.47 15.61
N SER A 91 -20.05 -4.02 16.50
CA SER A 91 -18.66 -3.55 16.71
C SER A 91 -17.60 -4.24 15.84
N GLY A 92 -18.00 -5.07 14.87
CA GLY A 92 -17.11 -5.54 13.79
C GLY A 92 -16.56 -6.95 13.93
N CYS A 93 -17.19 -7.83 14.72
CA CYS A 93 -16.95 -9.29 14.60
C CYS A 93 -17.43 -9.80 13.24
N HIS A 94 -18.63 -9.38 12.88
CA HIS A 94 -19.26 -9.64 11.61
C HIS A 94 -19.29 -8.38 10.78
N GLU A 95 -19.17 -8.53 9.48
CA GLU A 95 -19.46 -7.44 8.56
C GLU A 95 -20.92 -7.46 8.15
N LYS A 96 -21.53 -6.29 7.97
CA LYS A 96 -22.88 -6.22 7.39
C LYS A 96 -22.87 -6.75 5.95
N ARG A 97 -23.92 -7.46 5.56
CA ARG A 97 -24.20 -7.79 4.17
C ARG A 97 -24.69 -6.53 3.46
N VAL A 98 -24.35 -6.43 2.17
CA VAL A 98 -24.95 -5.40 1.31
C VAL A 98 -26.33 -5.91 0.92
N ARG A 99 -27.35 -5.05 1.08
CA ARG A 99 -28.71 -5.36 0.63
C ARG A 99 -28.70 -5.54 -0.88
N ASP A 100 -29.52 -6.45 -1.40
CA ASP A 100 -29.69 -6.58 -2.84
C ASP A 100 -30.35 -5.32 -3.41
N HIS A 101 -29.72 -4.71 -4.42
CA HIS A 101 -30.17 -3.48 -5.06
C HIS A 101 -31.01 -3.73 -6.31
N THR A 102 -31.18 -4.98 -6.74
CA THR A 102 -31.85 -5.35 -8.00
C THR A 102 -33.27 -4.77 -8.14
N GLU A 103 -34.01 -4.79 -7.04
CA GLU A 103 -35.39 -4.27 -6.92
C GLU A 103 -35.47 -2.88 -6.26
N LEU A 104 -34.34 -2.36 -5.75
CA LEU A 104 -34.31 -1.07 -5.05
C LEU A 104 -33.93 0.09 -5.96
N VAL A 105 -33.18 -0.20 -7.02
CA VAL A 105 -32.72 0.80 -7.99
C VAL A 105 -33.81 1.07 -9.01
N GLU A 106 -34.34 2.28 -8.96
CA GLU A 106 -35.42 2.79 -9.80
C GLU A 106 -34.85 3.71 -10.89
N LEU A 107 -34.26 3.11 -11.93
CA LEU A 107 -33.66 3.83 -13.06
C LEU A 107 -34.35 3.49 -14.37
N SER A 108 -34.23 4.42 -15.34
CA SER A 108 -34.63 4.17 -16.73
C SER A 108 -33.77 3.06 -17.36
N ARG A 109 -34.16 2.58 -18.55
CA ARG A 109 -33.41 1.51 -19.25
C ARG A 109 -31.98 1.90 -19.64
N LYS A 110 -31.72 3.17 -19.87
CA LYS A 110 -30.41 3.71 -20.27
C LYS A 110 -30.14 5.00 -19.49
N PRO A 111 -29.88 4.90 -18.18
CA PRO A 111 -29.63 6.07 -17.37
C PRO A 111 -28.26 6.65 -17.71
N ASP A 112 -28.08 7.96 -17.53
CA ASP A 112 -26.75 8.57 -17.50
C ASP A 112 -26.07 8.42 -16.13
N ALA A 113 -24.78 8.74 -16.07
CA ALA A 113 -23.97 8.58 -14.86
C ALA A 113 -24.46 9.43 -13.67
N LEU A 114 -24.94 10.64 -13.93
CA LEU A 114 -25.42 11.56 -12.89
C LEU A 114 -26.81 11.12 -12.40
N GLU A 115 -27.66 10.59 -13.29
CA GLU A 115 -28.92 9.95 -12.93
C GLU A 115 -28.70 8.77 -11.98
N VAL A 116 -27.69 7.93 -12.25
CA VAL A 116 -27.35 6.83 -11.33
C VAL A 116 -26.96 7.36 -9.96
N THR A 117 -26.08 8.37 -9.89
CA THR A 117 -25.68 8.93 -8.59
C THR A 117 -26.85 9.60 -7.87
N LYS A 118 -27.72 10.33 -8.58
CA LYS A 118 -28.95 10.88 -8.00
C LYS A 118 -29.83 9.80 -7.38
N GLU A 119 -29.97 8.66 -8.06
CA GLU A 119 -30.72 7.52 -7.52
C GLU A 119 -30.04 6.93 -6.28
N CYS A 120 -28.71 6.79 -6.27
CA CYS A 120 -28.00 6.39 -5.06
C CYS A 120 -28.26 7.36 -3.89
N LEU A 121 -28.23 8.66 -4.16
CA LEU A 121 -28.41 9.71 -3.15
C LEU A 121 -29.82 9.76 -2.55
N ARG A 122 -30.83 9.16 -3.19
CA ARG A 122 -32.18 9.00 -2.64
C ARG A 122 -32.16 8.23 -1.31
N CYS A 123 -31.31 7.19 -1.23
CA CYS A 123 -31.17 6.33 -0.05
C CYS A 123 -29.87 6.58 0.73
N HIS A 124 -28.84 7.12 0.07
CA HIS A 124 -27.49 7.31 0.62
C HIS A 124 -27.03 8.78 0.68
N PRO A 125 -27.87 9.74 1.12
CA PRO A 125 -27.48 11.15 1.12
C PRO A 125 -26.32 11.43 2.10
N ALA A 126 -26.25 10.68 3.20
CA ALA A 126 -25.17 10.77 4.18
C ALA A 126 -23.82 10.30 3.59
N GLN A 127 -23.81 9.22 2.81
CA GLN A 127 -22.58 8.74 2.15
C GLN A 127 -22.11 9.73 1.08
N GLY A 128 -23.05 10.36 0.36
CA GLY A 128 -22.73 11.48 -0.53
C GLY A 128 -22.06 12.65 0.21
N GLU A 129 -22.59 13.05 1.37
CA GLU A 129 -21.99 14.09 2.22
C GLU A 129 -20.60 13.71 2.72
N GLU A 130 -20.43 12.48 3.20
CA GLU A 130 -19.13 11.97 3.66
C GLU A 130 -18.05 12.07 2.57
N MET A 131 -18.39 11.69 1.35
CA MET A 131 -17.49 11.73 0.19
C MET A 131 -17.01 13.15 -0.15
N LEU A 132 -17.85 14.18 0.00
CA LEU A 132 -17.46 15.57 -0.29
C LEU A 132 -16.26 16.05 0.54
N SER A 133 -16.08 15.47 1.74
CA SER A 133 -14.95 15.78 2.62
C SER A 133 -13.77 14.81 2.49
N SER A 134 -13.89 13.81 1.61
CA SER A 134 -12.88 12.77 1.44
C SER A 134 -11.74 13.24 0.54
N THR A 135 -10.56 12.67 0.75
CA THR A 135 -9.39 13.00 -0.07
C THR A 135 -9.46 12.38 -1.46
N HIS A 136 -10.27 11.33 -1.65
CA HIS A 136 -10.51 10.72 -2.97
C HIS A 136 -11.39 11.60 -3.86
N TRP A 137 -12.29 12.39 -3.24
CA TRP A 137 -13.07 13.43 -3.92
C TRP A 137 -12.27 14.71 -4.11
N LEU A 138 -11.68 15.26 -3.05
CA LEU A 138 -11.05 16.57 -3.12
C LEU A 138 -9.67 16.54 -3.79
N TRP A 139 -9.00 15.38 -3.80
CA TRP A 139 -7.58 15.23 -4.16
C TRP A 139 -6.65 16.21 -3.42
N LYS A 140 -7.10 16.71 -2.27
CA LYS A 140 -6.37 17.54 -1.31
C LYS A 140 -6.88 17.25 0.09
N GLY A 141 -6.11 17.63 1.10
CA GLY A 141 -6.52 17.47 2.50
C GLY A 141 -5.38 17.61 3.50
N PRO A 142 -5.58 17.15 4.74
CA PRO A 142 -4.59 17.20 5.80
C PRO A 142 -3.30 16.50 5.41
N SER A 143 -2.17 17.15 5.70
CA SER A 143 -0.82 16.68 5.37
C SER A 143 0.10 16.49 6.59
N PRO A 144 -0.35 15.76 7.63
CA PRO A 144 0.32 15.69 8.94
C PRO A 144 1.74 15.08 8.90
N PHE A 145 2.16 14.55 7.77
CA PHE A 145 3.47 13.92 7.58
C PHE A 145 4.45 14.77 6.76
N THR A 146 4.07 15.96 6.29
CA THR A 146 4.99 16.84 5.57
C THR A 146 5.86 17.61 6.58
N LEU A 147 7.18 17.48 6.46
CA LEU A 147 8.13 18.14 7.35
C LEU A 147 8.04 19.67 7.21
N GLY A 148 7.91 20.38 8.33
CA GLY A 148 7.79 21.84 8.37
C GLY A 148 6.44 22.40 7.88
N GLN A 149 5.52 21.55 7.41
CA GLN A 149 4.22 21.98 6.87
C GLN A 149 3.07 21.05 7.31
N ASP A 150 3.20 20.39 8.46
CA ASP A 150 2.31 19.34 8.93
C ASP A 150 0.90 19.81 9.32
N LYS A 151 0.69 21.13 9.44
CA LYS A 151 -0.62 21.74 9.72
C LYS A 151 -1.41 22.12 8.47
N ARG A 152 -0.83 22.02 7.27
CA ARG A 152 -1.48 22.36 6.00
C ARG A 152 -2.57 21.36 5.66
N VAL A 153 -3.69 21.85 5.13
CA VAL A 153 -4.90 21.07 4.78
C VAL A 153 -5.29 21.19 3.30
N ASP A 154 -4.48 21.88 2.53
CA ASP A 154 -4.70 22.28 1.14
C ASP A 154 -3.69 21.63 0.18
N MET A 155 -2.82 20.74 0.68
CA MET A 155 -1.90 19.98 -0.16
C MET A 155 -2.59 18.76 -0.78
N GLY A 156 -2.16 18.36 -1.98
CA GLY A 156 -2.57 17.12 -2.64
C GLY A 156 -2.37 17.15 -4.15
N LYS A 157 -2.85 16.10 -4.83
CA LYS A 157 -2.75 15.93 -6.29
C LYS A 157 -3.49 17.05 -7.06
N ALA A 158 -4.54 17.62 -6.47
CA ALA A 158 -5.30 18.73 -7.04
C ALA A 158 -4.59 20.09 -6.95
N THR A 159 -3.50 20.18 -6.19
CA THR A 159 -2.91 21.45 -5.77
C THR A 159 -1.41 21.45 -6.06
N VAL A 160 -0.59 21.80 -5.08
CA VAL A 160 0.84 22.12 -5.23
C VAL A 160 1.75 20.89 -5.31
N THR A 161 1.21 19.67 -5.42
CA THR A 161 2.04 18.45 -5.47
C THR A 161 2.50 18.15 -6.88
N ILE A 162 3.80 17.91 -7.05
CA ILE A 162 4.44 17.52 -8.31
C ILE A 162 5.04 16.11 -8.21
N ASN A 163 5.11 15.39 -9.34
CA ASN A 163 5.80 14.10 -9.46
C ASN A 163 6.70 14.10 -10.72
N ASN A 164 7.49 13.05 -10.91
CA ASN A 164 8.31 12.85 -12.10
C ASN A 164 7.76 11.75 -13.04
N PHE A 165 6.43 11.61 -13.05
CA PHE A 165 5.71 10.86 -14.08
C PHE A 165 5.08 11.84 -15.06
N CYS A 166 3.77 12.10 -14.94
CA CYS A 166 3.04 13.08 -15.76
C CYS A 166 3.07 14.49 -15.14
N VAL A 167 3.98 14.74 -14.19
CA VAL A 167 4.24 16.04 -13.57
C VAL A 167 3.10 16.56 -12.68
N SER A 168 2.03 17.10 -13.27
CA SER A 168 0.95 17.78 -12.54
C SER A 168 -0.41 17.63 -13.24
N VAL A 169 -1.48 17.81 -12.48
CA VAL A 169 -2.86 17.81 -13.00
C VAL A 169 -3.21 19.11 -13.74
N PHE A 170 -2.56 20.23 -13.40
CA PHE A 170 -2.86 21.52 -14.03
C PHE A 170 -2.67 21.42 -15.54
N SER A 171 -3.61 21.98 -16.30
CA SER A 171 -3.79 21.86 -17.76
C SER A 171 -4.10 20.46 -18.31
N ASN A 172 -4.06 19.40 -17.48
CA ASN A 172 -4.18 17.99 -17.91
C ASN A 172 -5.34 17.25 -17.22
N TRP A 173 -6.34 17.97 -16.69
CA TRP A 173 -7.41 17.37 -15.89
C TRP A 173 -8.11 16.21 -16.60
N PRO A 174 -8.60 16.29 -17.85
CA PRO A 174 -9.47 15.27 -18.43
C PRO A 174 -8.88 13.85 -18.38
N ARG A 175 -7.57 13.70 -18.64
CA ARG A 175 -6.89 12.41 -18.53
C ARG A 175 -6.47 12.05 -17.14
N CYS A 176 -6.06 13.01 -16.33
CA CYS A 176 -5.72 12.73 -14.94
C CYS A 176 -6.94 12.22 -14.16
N THR A 177 -8.10 12.84 -14.39
CA THR A 177 -9.37 12.61 -13.69
C THR A 177 -10.15 11.42 -14.22
N GLY A 178 -9.64 10.73 -15.25
CA GLY A 178 -9.99 9.33 -15.53
C GLY A 178 -9.82 8.41 -14.31
N CYS A 179 -8.98 8.79 -13.33
CA CYS A 179 -8.81 8.11 -12.04
C CYS A 179 -9.44 8.85 -10.84
N HIS A 180 -10.17 9.95 -11.05
CA HIS A 180 -10.86 10.68 -9.97
C HIS A 180 -12.13 9.94 -9.57
N ALA A 181 -12.58 10.07 -8.31
CA ALA A 181 -13.81 9.43 -7.82
C ALA A 181 -15.07 10.26 -8.18
N GLY A 182 -15.08 10.87 -9.36
CA GLY A 182 -16.14 11.76 -9.81
C GLY A 182 -16.26 11.88 -11.33
N TYR A 183 -17.29 12.61 -11.76
CA TYR A 183 -17.72 12.75 -13.14
C TYR A 183 -17.58 14.20 -13.64
N GLY A 184 -16.75 14.38 -14.68
CA GLY A 184 -16.68 15.63 -15.45
C GLY A 184 -15.68 16.66 -14.92
N TRP A 185 -14.67 16.26 -14.16
CA TRP A 185 -13.61 17.18 -13.73
C TRP A 185 -12.61 17.43 -14.86
N LYS A 186 -12.97 18.38 -15.73
CA LYS A 186 -12.25 18.71 -16.96
C LYS A 186 -11.30 19.91 -16.84
N ASP A 187 -11.47 20.76 -15.84
CA ASP A 187 -10.70 21.98 -15.63
C ASP A 187 -10.85 22.50 -14.18
N ALA A 188 -10.31 23.70 -13.91
CA ALA A 188 -10.36 24.33 -12.59
C ALA A 188 -11.76 24.76 -12.11
N SER A 189 -12.78 24.79 -12.99
CA SER A 189 -14.15 25.24 -12.66
C SER A 189 -15.04 24.13 -12.10
N PHE A 190 -14.50 22.93 -11.87
CA PHE A 190 -15.27 21.80 -11.36
C PHE A 190 -15.90 22.08 -9.99
N ASP A 191 -17.21 21.83 -9.89
CA ASP A 191 -17.97 22.02 -8.66
C ASP A 191 -17.81 20.82 -7.72
N PHE A 192 -16.94 20.97 -6.72
CA PHE A 192 -16.74 19.97 -5.67
C PHE A 192 -17.87 19.90 -4.64
N THR A 193 -18.92 20.72 -4.77
CA THR A 193 -20.11 20.66 -3.89
C THR A 193 -21.27 19.86 -4.49
N ASP A 194 -21.24 19.62 -5.81
CA ASP A 194 -22.26 18.85 -6.52
C ASP A 194 -22.11 17.34 -6.26
N LYS A 195 -22.91 16.83 -5.33
CA LYS A 195 -22.95 15.40 -4.97
C LYS A 195 -23.34 14.50 -6.14
N THR A 196 -24.06 15.01 -7.13
CA THR A 196 -24.52 14.20 -8.27
C THR A 196 -23.36 13.78 -9.18
N ARG A 197 -22.20 14.45 -9.03
CA ARG A 197 -20.97 14.13 -9.73
C ARG A 197 -20.08 13.12 -9.02
N ILE A 198 -20.46 12.63 -7.85
CA ILE A 198 -19.72 11.55 -7.17
C ILE A 198 -19.90 10.27 -7.98
N ASP A 199 -18.79 9.58 -8.25
CA ASP A 199 -18.84 8.25 -8.85
C ASP A 199 -18.93 7.19 -7.76
N CYS A 200 -20.14 6.73 -7.47
CA CYS A 200 -20.38 5.63 -6.53
C CYS A 200 -19.92 4.28 -7.10
N LEU A 201 -19.94 4.10 -8.43
CA LEU A 201 -19.79 2.81 -9.08
C LEU A 201 -18.33 2.36 -9.17
N VAL A 202 -17.37 3.29 -9.34
CA VAL A 202 -15.94 2.94 -9.46
C VAL A 202 -15.40 2.11 -8.30
N CYS A 203 -15.94 2.33 -7.10
CA CYS A 203 -15.56 1.57 -5.90
C CYS A 203 -16.54 0.43 -5.58
N HIS A 204 -17.80 0.53 -5.97
CA HIS A 204 -18.86 -0.39 -5.54
C HIS A 204 -19.32 -1.40 -6.60
N ASP A 205 -18.77 -1.35 -7.82
CA ASP A 205 -19.04 -2.37 -8.83
C ASP A 205 -18.65 -3.79 -8.37
N THR A 206 -19.58 -4.75 -8.49
CA THR A 206 -19.29 -6.18 -8.31
C THR A 206 -19.49 -7.01 -9.57
N THR A 207 -19.93 -6.38 -10.67
CA THR A 207 -20.07 -7.04 -11.97
C THR A 207 -18.73 -7.23 -12.66
N GLY A 208 -17.75 -6.36 -12.35
CA GLY A 208 -16.45 -6.33 -12.98
C GLY A 208 -16.45 -5.73 -14.39
N THR A 209 -17.54 -5.10 -14.81
CA THR A 209 -17.70 -4.48 -16.14
C THR A 209 -17.60 -2.97 -16.12
N TYR A 210 -17.74 -2.33 -14.95
CA TYR A 210 -17.63 -0.89 -14.83
C TYR A 210 -16.21 -0.42 -15.12
N ARG A 211 -16.09 0.57 -16.00
CA ARG A 211 -14.84 1.25 -16.31
C ARG A 211 -15.11 2.68 -16.76
N LYS A 212 -14.13 3.54 -16.53
CA LYS A 212 -14.12 4.92 -17.03
C LYS A 212 -13.45 4.99 -18.39
N ASP A 213 -13.89 5.93 -19.22
CA ASP A 213 -13.06 6.41 -20.31
C ASP A 213 -11.98 7.32 -19.70
N LEU A 214 -10.73 6.86 -19.82
CA LEU A 214 -9.58 7.53 -19.21
C LEU A 214 -9.36 8.95 -19.73
N LYS A 215 -9.91 9.33 -20.89
CA LYS A 215 -9.76 10.67 -21.48
C LYS A 215 -10.99 11.56 -21.29
N ALA A 216 -12.09 11.00 -20.79
CA ALA A 216 -13.37 11.69 -20.69
C ALA A 216 -13.61 12.32 -19.31
N ALA A 217 -12.58 12.83 -18.63
CA ALA A 217 -12.71 13.55 -17.36
C ALA A 217 -13.46 12.76 -16.26
N GLY A 218 -13.24 11.45 -16.21
CA GLY A 218 -13.88 10.55 -15.25
C GLY A 218 -15.23 9.99 -15.68
N MET A 219 -15.77 10.33 -16.86
CA MET A 219 -17.02 9.73 -17.34
C MET A 219 -16.88 8.22 -17.60
N PRO A 220 -17.95 7.42 -17.36
CA PRO A 220 -17.93 6.00 -17.70
C PRO A 220 -17.76 5.78 -19.20
N ASP A 221 -17.13 4.67 -19.57
CA ASP A 221 -17.07 4.22 -20.96
C ASP A 221 -18.51 4.01 -21.50
N PRO A 222 -18.88 4.54 -22.68
CA PRO A 222 -20.25 4.47 -23.21
C PRO A 222 -20.82 3.06 -23.38
N SER A 223 -19.98 2.03 -23.43
CA SER A 223 -20.40 0.64 -23.54
C SER A 223 -20.76 -0.03 -22.20
N VAL A 224 -20.57 0.66 -21.07
CA VAL A 224 -20.93 0.15 -19.74
C VAL A 224 -22.45 0.15 -19.58
N ASP A 225 -23.01 -0.99 -19.19
CA ASP A 225 -24.42 -1.09 -18.76
C ASP A 225 -24.56 -0.54 -17.33
N LEU A 226 -24.80 0.77 -17.22
CA LEU A 226 -24.91 1.47 -15.94
C LEU A 226 -26.06 0.95 -15.08
N LEU A 227 -27.17 0.52 -15.70
CA LEU A 227 -28.32 -0.04 -14.97
C LEU A 227 -27.95 -1.36 -14.31
N LEU A 228 -27.29 -2.26 -15.05
CA LEU A 228 -26.82 -3.54 -14.52
C LEU A 228 -25.82 -3.35 -13.38
N VAL A 229 -24.86 -2.43 -13.54
CA VAL A 229 -23.86 -2.14 -12.52
C VAL A 229 -24.54 -1.58 -11.27
N ALA A 230 -25.42 -0.58 -11.41
CA ALA A 230 -26.14 0.03 -10.29
C ALA A 230 -26.96 -1.00 -9.49
N LYS A 231 -27.62 -1.94 -10.16
CA LYS A 231 -28.38 -3.03 -9.52
C LYS A 231 -27.50 -4.05 -8.77
N LYS A 232 -26.23 -4.15 -9.12
CA LYS A 232 -25.27 -5.12 -8.56
C LYS A 232 -24.13 -4.45 -7.78
N VAL A 233 -24.39 -3.29 -7.19
CA VAL A 233 -23.42 -2.64 -6.30
C VAL A 233 -23.19 -3.48 -5.04
N GLY A 234 -21.99 -3.40 -4.49
CA GLY A 234 -21.56 -4.20 -3.36
C GLY A 234 -20.33 -3.65 -2.65
N LYS A 235 -19.63 -4.51 -1.91
CA LYS A 235 -18.39 -4.10 -1.25
C LYS A 235 -17.27 -3.93 -2.27
N PRO A 236 -16.38 -2.94 -2.06
CA PRO A 236 -15.19 -2.81 -2.89
C PRO A 236 -14.33 -4.07 -2.88
N SER A 237 -13.75 -4.37 -4.03
CA SER A 237 -12.77 -5.42 -4.23
C SER A 237 -11.40 -4.83 -4.56
N ARG A 238 -10.35 -5.67 -4.53
CA ARG A 238 -9.02 -5.29 -5.04
C ARG A 238 -9.09 -4.74 -6.47
N LYS A 239 -9.91 -5.35 -7.34
CA LYS A 239 -10.13 -4.88 -8.71
C LYS A 239 -10.67 -3.45 -8.76
N THR A 240 -11.71 -3.13 -7.98
CA THR A 240 -12.30 -1.77 -7.96
C THR A 240 -11.31 -0.70 -7.49
N CYS A 241 -10.49 -0.99 -6.47
CA CYS A 241 -9.40 -0.10 -6.06
C CYS A 241 -8.31 -0.03 -7.16
N GLY A 242 -8.04 -1.18 -7.79
CA GLY A 242 -7.03 -1.36 -8.81
C GLY A 242 -7.28 -0.58 -10.09
N ASN A 243 -8.53 -0.30 -10.44
CA ASN A 243 -8.90 0.53 -11.60
C ASN A 243 -8.17 1.88 -11.64
N CYS A 244 -7.78 2.41 -10.47
CA CYS A 244 -6.99 3.65 -10.36
C CYS A 244 -5.60 3.43 -9.74
N HIS A 245 -5.43 2.45 -8.86
CA HIS A 245 -4.18 2.26 -8.11
C HIS A 245 -3.17 1.32 -8.78
N PHE A 246 -3.60 0.48 -9.73
CA PHE A 246 -2.74 -0.50 -10.40
C PHE A 246 -2.12 0.06 -11.69
N SER A 247 -2.82 0.99 -12.32
CA SER A 247 -2.43 1.67 -13.55
C SER A 247 -1.91 3.09 -13.28
N GLY A 248 -1.29 3.71 -14.29
CA GLY A 248 -0.91 5.11 -14.22
C GLY A 248 -0.71 5.70 -15.61
N GLY A 249 -1.67 6.50 -16.08
CA GLY A 249 -1.73 6.91 -17.50
C GLY A 249 -2.36 5.81 -18.36
N ASP A 250 -1.92 5.68 -19.62
CA ASP A 250 -2.49 4.72 -20.59
C ASP A 250 -1.91 3.30 -20.49
N GLN A 251 -1.02 3.07 -19.53
CA GLN A 251 -0.33 1.80 -19.36
C GLN A 251 -0.55 1.27 -17.95
N ASP A 252 -0.90 -0.01 -17.87
CA ASP A 252 -0.70 -0.77 -16.65
C ASP A 252 0.78 -0.63 -16.20
N PHE A 253 1.06 -0.75 -14.90
CA PHE A 253 2.42 -0.98 -14.37
C PHE A 253 3.36 0.25 -14.22
N VAL A 254 2.94 1.46 -14.57
CA VAL A 254 3.85 2.63 -14.59
C VAL A 254 4.31 3.10 -13.19
N ARG A 255 3.40 3.21 -12.20
CA ARG A 255 3.72 3.95 -10.96
C ARG A 255 4.20 3.08 -9.80
N HIS A 256 3.32 2.24 -9.24
CA HIS A 256 3.58 1.60 -7.95
C HIS A 256 4.30 0.27 -8.03
N GLY A 257 4.37 -0.33 -9.22
CA GLY A 257 5.14 -1.55 -9.49
C GLY A 257 4.85 -2.79 -8.64
N LYS A 258 3.82 -2.72 -7.80
CA LYS A 258 3.50 -3.68 -6.71
C LYS A 258 2.02 -3.96 -6.55
N LEU A 259 1.21 -3.16 -7.23
CA LEU A 259 -0.22 -3.24 -7.23
C LEU A 259 -0.60 -3.41 -8.70
N ASN A 260 -0.97 -4.63 -9.07
CA ASN A 260 -1.33 -5.00 -10.43
C ASN A 260 -2.45 -6.04 -10.40
N ALA A 261 -3.04 -6.31 -11.57
CA ALA A 261 -4.13 -7.27 -11.70
C ALA A 261 -3.73 -8.70 -11.26
N LEU A 262 -2.43 -9.04 -11.24
CA LEU A 262 -1.96 -10.35 -10.77
C LEU A 262 -2.18 -10.55 -9.26
N LEU A 263 -2.40 -9.49 -8.48
CA LEU A 263 -2.81 -9.62 -7.08
C LEU A 263 -4.17 -10.31 -6.91
N ASP A 264 -4.98 -10.38 -7.97
CA ASP A 264 -6.26 -11.09 -7.93
C ASP A 264 -6.13 -12.60 -8.12
N PHE A 265 -5.03 -13.07 -8.72
CA PHE A 265 -4.92 -14.45 -9.22
C PHE A 265 -3.79 -15.27 -8.59
N HIS A 266 -2.82 -14.63 -7.93
CA HIS A 266 -1.65 -15.32 -7.40
C HIS A 266 -1.74 -15.60 -5.90
N GLY A 267 -1.24 -16.76 -5.48
CA GLY A 267 -1.23 -17.20 -4.08
C GLY A 267 -0.25 -16.43 -3.18
N SER A 268 0.08 -17.02 -2.04
CA SER A 268 0.90 -16.39 -0.99
C SER A 268 2.31 -15.94 -1.43
N SER A 269 2.84 -16.44 -2.56
CA SER A 269 4.13 -16.03 -3.13
C SER A 269 4.11 -14.60 -3.70
N CYS A 270 2.94 -14.07 -4.05
CA CYS A 270 2.81 -12.68 -4.51
C CYS A 270 2.68 -11.71 -3.33
N ASP A 271 1.70 -11.98 -2.46
CA ASP A 271 1.47 -11.28 -1.21
C ASP A 271 0.77 -12.23 -0.23
N VAL A 272 1.31 -12.39 0.98
CA VAL A 272 0.72 -13.31 1.98
C VAL A 272 -0.64 -12.87 2.50
N HIS A 273 -0.94 -11.56 2.48
CA HIS A 273 -2.20 -11.02 2.97
C HIS A 273 -3.27 -11.05 1.87
N MET A 274 -2.96 -10.52 0.69
CA MET A 274 -3.88 -10.49 -0.44
C MET A 274 -3.97 -11.85 -1.12
N GLY A 275 -2.86 -12.39 -1.61
CA GLY A 275 -2.83 -13.68 -2.31
C GLY A 275 -2.97 -14.88 -1.39
N GLY A 276 -2.41 -14.81 -0.18
CA GLY A 276 -2.46 -15.91 0.80
C GLY A 276 -3.74 -15.95 1.66
N LEU A 277 -4.16 -14.81 2.21
CA LEU A 277 -5.33 -14.72 3.10
C LEU A 277 -6.60 -14.17 2.42
N GLY A 278 -6.51 -13.76 1.15
CA GLY A 278 -7.66 -13.22 0.41
C GLY A 278 -8.08 -11.81 0.83
N PHE A 279 -7.19 -11.02 1.45
CA PHE A 279 -7.51 -9.66 1.88
C PHE A 279 -7.91 -8.77 0.69
N GLN A 280 -8.99 -8.03 0.89
CA GLN A 280 -9.32 -6.84 0.10
C GLN A 280 -8.58 -5.62 0.65
N CYS A 281 -8.45 -4.56 -0.13
CA CYS A 281 -7.71 -3.36 0.28
C CYS A 281 -8.24 -2.80 1.61
N HIS A 282 -9.57 -2.73 1.75
CA HIS A 282 -10.25 -2.22 2.94
C HIS A 282 -10.12 -3.12 4.20
N ASP A 283 -9.63 -4.36 4.06
CA ASP A 283 -9.31 -5.21 5.20
C ASP A 283 -8.13 -4.62 6.01
N CYS A 284 -7.15 -4.01 5.33
CA CYS A 284 -6.08 -3.24 5.95
C CYS A 284 -6.44 -1.75 6.03
N HIS A 285 -6.77 -1.14 4.89
CA HIS A 285 -7.15 0.27 4.76
C HIS A 285 -8.55 0.51 5.31
N LYS A 286 -8.76 0.36 6.63
CA LYS A 286 -10.10 0.51 7.21
C LYS A 286 -10.67 1.88 6.86
N THR A 287 -11.88 1.85 6.35
CA THR A 287 -12.64 3.03 5.96
C THR A 287 -13.65 3.37 7.04
N ARG A 288 -13.79 4.66 7.34
CA ARG A 288 -14.83 5.21 8.22
C ARG A 288 -15.36 6.48 7.58
N ASN A 289 -16.68 6.56 7.42
CA ASN A 289 -17.35 7.72 6.83
C ASN A 289 -16.72 8.11 5.48
N HIS A 290 -16.54 7.12 4.59
CA HIS A 290 -15.84 7.22 3.31
C HIS A 290 -14.39 7.74 3.33
N LYS A 291 -13.79 7.92 4.51
CA LYS A 291 -12.38 8.25 4.67
C LYS A 291 -11.53 7.01 4.77
N ILE A 292 -10.63 6.81 3.81
CA ILE A 292 -9.86 5.58 3.64
C ILE A 292 -8.50 5.77 4.30
N SER A 293 -8.28 5.13 5.45
CA SER A 293 -7.01 5.32 6.16
C SER A 293 -5.83 4.73 5.40
N GLY A 294 -4.74 5.49 5.40
CA GLY A 294 -3.49 5.15 4.76
C GLY A 294 -2.67 6.43 4.60
N ARG A 295 -1.37 6.27 4.41
CA ARG A 295 -0.49 7.39 4.08
C ARG A 295 0.44 6.99 2.96
N SER A 296 0.80 7.96 2.14
CA SER A 296 1.74 7.80 1.04
C SER A 296 2.97 8.66 1.30
N ILE A 297 4.15 8.17 0.88
CA ILE A 297 5.31 9.05 0.75
C ILE A 297 5.19 9.93 -0.52
N ALA A 298 4.49 9.45 -1.55
CA ALA A 298 4.33 10.15 -2.82
C ALA A 298 3.31 11.31 -2.76
N LEU A 299 2.31 11.20 -1.89
CA LEU A 299 1.28 12.22 -1.73
C LEU A 299 1.25 12.71 -0.27
N PRO A 300 1.12 14.04 -0.05
CA PRO A 300 1.13 14.62 1.30
C PRO A 300 -0.11 14.25 2.13
N VAL A 301 -1.21 13.98 1.45
CA VAL A 301 -2.53 13.81 2.07
C VAL A 301 -2.67 12.47 2.79
N ALA A 302 -3.29 12.49 3.98
CA ALA A 302 -3.59 11.26 4.72
C ALA A 302 -4.90 11.35 5.52
N GLU A 303 -5.71 10.29 5.46
CA GLU A 303 -6.95 10.10 6.26
C GLU A 303 -6.78 9.05 7.36
N GLY A 304 -5.62 9.08 8.01
CA GLY A 304 -5.18 8.10 9.00
C GLY A 304 -3.90 7.39 8.58
N SER A 305 -3.56 6.29 9.25
CA SER A 305 -2.32 5.56 8.99
C SER A 305 -2.54 4.05 9.11
N ARG A 306 -1.67 3.27 8.48
CA ARG A 306 -1.62 1.81 8.62
C ARG A 306 -0.19 1.34 8.79
N SER A 307 -0.05 0.30 9.60
CA SER A 307 1.22 -0.36 9.91
C SER A 307 0.97 -1.82 10.24
N CYS A 308 2.03 -2.63 10.19
CA CYS A 308 1.99 -4.05 10.57
C CYS A 308 1.46 -4.24 11.99
N ASN A 309 1.73 -3.29 12.90
CA ASN A 309 1.40 -3.36 14.33
C ASN A 309 -0.12 -3.26 14.63
N HIS A 310 -0.95 -2.94 13.64
CA HIS A 310 -2.41 -3.03 13.77
C HIS A 310 -2.88 -4.51 13.83
N CYS A 311 -2.08 -5.43 13.31
CA CYS A 311 -2.37 -6.87 13.29
C CYS A 311 -1.32 -7.71 14.03
N HIS A 312 -0.06 -7.30 13.99
CA HIS A 312 1.08 -7.97 14.62
C HIS A 312 1.51 -7.23 15.88
N THR A 313 2.22 -7.90 16.80
CA THR A 313 2.83 -7.25 17.95
C THR A 313 4.16 -6.58 17.55
N ASP A 314 4.71 -5.74 18.42
CA ASP A 314 6.04 -5.13 18.20
C ASP A 314 7.19 -6.16 18.26
N ALA A 315 6.91 -7.33 18.84
CA ALA A 315 7.78 -8.49 18.90
C ALA A 315 7.10 -9.69 18.18
N PRO A 316 6.97 -9.68 16.84
CA PRO A 316 6.15 -10.63 16.11
C PRO A 316 6.75 -12.03 16.00
N HIS A 317 8.04 -12.19 16.30
CA HIS A 317 8.72 -13.50 16.30
C HIS A 317 8.45 -14.17 17.66
N GLN A 318 7.93 -15.39 17.67
CA GLN A 318 7.34 -16.02 18.87
C GLN A 318 8.01 -17.33 19.30
N GLU A 319 8.93 -17.89 18.49
CA GLU A 319 9.66 -19.10 18.89
C GLU A 319 10.57 -18.76 20.08
N LYS A 320 10.54 -19.51 21.19
CA LYS A 320 11.38 -19.22 22.37
C LYS A 320 12.85 -19.57 22.09
N SER A 321 13.51 -18.74 21.30
CA SER A 321 14.90 -18.89 20.90
C SER A 321 15.66 -17.56 20.99
N LEU A 322 16.99 -17.64 21.05
CA LEU A 322 17.85 -16.45 20.98
C LEU A 322 17.70 -15.72 19.65
N LEU A 323 17.46 -16.45 18.55
CA LEU A 323 17.17 -15.87 17.23
C LEU A 323 15.95 -14.96 17.31
N THR A 324 14.85 -15.44 17.87
CA THR A 324 13.62 -14.65 18.04
C THR A 324 13.86 -13.39 18.84
N HIS A 325 14.63 -13.47 19.93
CA HIS A 325 14.99 -12.28 20.69
C HIS A 325 15.73 -11.26 19.82
N HIS A 326 16.68 -11.72 18.99
CA HIS A 326 17.45 -10.85 18.13
C HIS A 326 16.61 -10.21 17.02
N LEU A 327 15.73 -10.97 16.36
CA LEU A 327 14.83 -10.45 15.34
C LEU A 327 13.83 -9.43 15.92
N ASN A 328 13.31 -9.68 17.12
CA ASN A 328 12.46 -8.72 17.84
C ASN A 328 13.23 -7.48 18.32
N LYS A 329 14.56 -7.54 18.47
CA LYS A 329 15.37 -6.33 18.68
C LYS A 329 15.59 -5.55 17.40
N HIS A 330 15.67 -6.23 16.25
CA HIS A 330 15.74 -5.56 14.97
C HIS A 330 14.49 -4.75 14.66
N SER A 331 13.29 -5.20 15.07
CA SER A 331 12.06 -4.44 14.83
C SER A 331 12.02 -3.07 15.52
N ASP A 332 12.90 -2.80 16.49
CA ASP A 332 13.08 -1.47 17.09
C ASP A 332 13.73 -0.46 16.12
N HIS A 333 14.52 -0.94 15.14
CA HIS A 333 15.35 -0.11 14.26
C HIS A 333 15.12 -0.36 12.76
N ILE A 334 14.50 -1.49 12.41
CA ILE A 334 14.25 -1.93 11.04
C ILE A 334 12.75 -2.11 10.87
N ALA A 335 12.18 -1.52 9.82
CA ALA A 335 10.79 -1.72 9.48
C ALA A 335 10.51 -3.17 9.06
N CYS A 336 9.34 -3.71 9.41
CA CYS A 336 9.00 -5.09 9.08
C CYS A 336 9.12 -5.40 7.58
N VAL A 337 8.72 -4.44 6.73
CA VAL A 337 8.78 -4.55 5.27
C VAL A 337 10.20 -4.59 4.71
N THR A 338 11.22 -4.08 5.43
CA THR A 338 12.63 -4.19 5.03
C THR A 338 13.05 -5.65 4.91
N CYS A 339 12.69 -6.48 5.90
CA CYS A 339 13.02 -7.91 5.90
C CYS A 339 12.00 -8.74 5.12
N HIS A 340 10.71 -8.38 5.18
CA HIS A 340 9.62 -9.19 4.60
C HIS A 340 9.22 -8.80 3.17
N GLN A 341 9.85 -7.77 2.61
CA GLN A 341 9.77 -7.42 1.20
C GLN A 341 11.19 -7.17 0.64
N PRO A 342 12.00 -8.23 0.51
CA PRO A 342 13.37 -8.09 0.03
C PRO A 342 13.45 -7.61 -1.41
N VAL A 343 12.51 -8.02 -2.27
CA VAL A 343 12.47 -7.62 -3.69
C VAL A 343 11.07 -7.12 -4.06
N TYR A 344 11.00 -6.28 -5.09
CA TYR A 344 9.74 -5.82 -5.67
C TYR A 344 9.67 -6.01 -7.18
N ALA A 345 8.52 -5.68 -7.79
CA ALA A 345 8.30 -5.87 -9.21
C ALA A 345 8.45 -7.36 -9.59
N LYS A 346 7.88 -8.28 -8.79
CA LYS A 346 8.19 -9.72 -8.93
C LYS A 346 7.69 -10.29 -10.25
N TYR A 347 6.44 -9.99 -10.59
CA TYR A 347 5.78 -10.57 -11.76
C TYR A 347 5.66 -9.61 -12.94
N THR A 348 5.84 -8.32 -12.68
CA THR A 348 5.60 -7.28 -13.68
C THR A 348 6.71 -6.25 -13.61
N PRO A 349 7.37 -5.92 -14.74
CA PRO A 349 8.34 -4.84 -14.80
C PRO A 349 7.70 -3.51 -14.45
N VAL A 350 8.53 -2.59 -13.96
CA VAL A 350 8.09 -1.30 -13.45
C VAL A 350 9.05 -0.25 -13.93
N LYS A 351 8.52 0.92 -14.27
CA LYS A 351 9.37 2.02 -14.70
C LYS A 351 10.26 2.49 -13.55
N THR A 352 11.55 2.59 -13.77
CA THR A 352 12.56 3.06 -12.80
C THR A 352 13.13 4.42 -13.20
N TYR A 353 13.08 4.75 -14.50
CA TYR A 353 13.52 6.04 -15.02
C TYR A 353 12.60 6.53 -16.15
N TRP A 354 12.37 7.85 -16.23
CA TRP A 354 11.60 8.50 -17.29
C TRP A 354 12.30 9.81 -17.69
N ASP A 355 12.79 9.89 -18.93
CA ASP A 355 13.38 11.09 -19.51
C ASP A 355 12.39 11.79 -20.45
N TRP A 356 11.89 12.97 -20.07
CA TRP A 356 11.05 13.78 -20.95
C TRP A 356 11.83 14.57 -22.00
N SER A 357 13.15 14.74 -21.84
CA SER A 357 13.97 15.60 -22.69
C SER A 357 14.08 15.10 -24.13
N THR A 358 13.88 13.81 -24.33
CA THR A 358 13.97 13.16 -25.64
C THR A 358 12.62 13.00 -26.33
N ALA A 359 11.52 13.43 -25.70
CA ALA A 359 10.19 13.33 -26.29
C ALA A 359 10.06 14.20 -27.56
N GLY A 360 9.25 13.73 -28.51
CA GLY A 360 8.91 14.43 -29.75
C GLY A 360 9.51 13.81 -31.02
N ASP A 361 10.51 12.94 -30.90
CA ASP A 361 11.06 12.20 -32.05
C ASP A 361 10.15 11.03 -32.42
N LYS A 362 9.40 11.16 -33.52
CA LYS A 362 8.51 10.12 -34.05
C LYS A 362 9.25 9.07 -34.89
N GLU A 363 10.50 9.33 -35.26
CA GLU A 363 11.32 8.46 -36.10
C GLU A 363 12.19 7.51 -35.27
N ARG A 364 12.46 7.85 -34.00
CA ARG A 364 13.20 6.98 -33.07
C ARG A 364 12.57 5.58 -33.02
N LYS A 365 13.37 4.59 -33.41
CA LYS A 365 12.98 3.18 -33.36
C LYS A 365 12.90 2.71 -31.91
N VAL A 366 11.69 2.32 -31.48
CA VAL A 366 11.45 1.74 -30.16
C VAL A 366 12.12 0.38 -30.05
N LYS A 367 12.99 0.22 -29.04
CA LYS A 367 13.52 -1.08 -28.64
C LYS A 367 12.68 -1.62 -27.48
N ARG A 368 12.66 -2.94 -27.35
CA ARG A 368 12.01 -3.60 -26.21
C ARG A 368 13.05 -4.34 -25.40
N ASP A 369 12.92 -4.28 -24.09
CA ASP A 369 13.75 -5.06 -23.17
C ASP A 369 13.34 -6.56 -23.17
N GLU A 370 14.01 -7.36 -22.35
CA GLU A 370 13.78 -8.81 -22.21
C GLU A 370 12.39 -9.17 -21.65
N ASP A 371 11.69 -8.21 -21.06
CA ASP A 371 10.32 -8.34 -20.56
C ASP A 371 9.29 -7.68 -21.51
N GLY A 372 9.74 -7.24 -22.68
CA GLY A 372 8.90 -6.68 -23.74
C GLY A 372 8.50 -5.23 -23.53
N MET A 373 9.08 -4.52 -22.56
CA MET A 373 8.74 -3.13 -22.28
C MET A 373 9.44 -2.19 -23.26
N PRO A 374 8.72 -1.18 -23.81
CA PRO A 374 9.32 -0.23 -24.74
C PRO A 374 10.28 0.71 -24.01
N ASP A 375 11.43 0.97 -24.61
CA ASP A 375 12.42 1.92 -24.10
C ASP A 375 12.05 3.39 -24.37
N TYR A 376 11.00 3.65 -25.15
CA TYR A 376 10.63 4.99 -25.59
C TYR A 376 9.19 5.08 -26.07
N ALA A 377 8.61 6.28 -25.95
CA ALA A 377 7.41 6.70 -26.66
C ALA A 377 7.56 8.17 -27.09
N TRP A 378 7.22 8.52 -28.33
CA TRP A 378 7.42 9.91 -28.81
C TRP A 378 6.63 10.94 -28.00
N GLU A 379 5.51 10.52 -27.41
CA GLU A 379 4.69 11.33 -26.51
C GLU A 379 5.38 11.69 -25.20
N ALA A 380 6.41 10.94 -24.81
CA ALA A 380 6.87 10.91 -23.42
C ALA A 380 8.39 10.80 -23.24
N GLY A 381 9.16 10.45 -24.28
CA GLY A 381 10.60 10.28 -24.21
C GLY A 381 11.03 8.88 -23.78
N ASP A 382 12.23 8.77 -23.21
CA ASP A 382 12.88 7.50 -22.89
C ASP A 382 12.46 6.92 -21.53
N PHE A 383 12.47 5.60 -21.43
CA PHE A 383 12.14 4.84 -20.23
C PHE A 383 13.21 3.82 -19.88
N SER A 384 13.43 3.63 -18.59
CA SER A 384 14.06 2.42 -18.07
C SER A 384 13.06 1.64 -17.22
N TRP A 385 13.15 0.32 -17.32
CA TRP A 385 12.29 -0.62 -16.62
C TRP A 385 13.14 -1.58 -15.81
N GLY A 386 12.55 -2.16 -14.78
CA GLY A 386 13.17 -3.26 -14.05
C GLY A 386 12.12 -4.20 -13.45
N ARG A 387 12.54 -5.43 -13.21
CA ARG A 387 11.75 -6.50 -12.58
C ARG A 387 12.61 -7.15 -11.50
N GLU A 388 11.98 -7.66 -10.45
CA GLU A 388 12.66 -8.33 -9.31
C GLU A 388 13.78 -7.48 -8.69
N ILE A 389 13.48 -6.20 -8.44
CA ILE A 389 14.46 -5.20 -8.07
C ILE A 389 14.69 -5.20 -6.54
N LYS A 390 15.94 -5.11 -6.13
CA LYS A 390 16.36 -4.81 -4.75
C LYS A 390 15.99 -3.35 -4.37
N PRO A 391 15.28 -3.11 -3.26
CA PRO A 391 14.98 -1.78 -2.76
C PRO A 391 16.21 -0.94 -2.44
N VAL A 392 16.05 0.38 -2.49
CA VAL A 392 16.94 1.31 -1.79
C VAL A 392 16.47 1.42 -0.34
N TYR A 393 17.40 1.37 0.61
CA TYR A 393 17.09 1.47 2.03
C TYR A 393 17.48 2.84 2.56
N ALA A 394 16.59 3.47 3.34
CA ALA A 394 16.83 4.77 3.95
C ALA A 394 16.23 4.86 5.35
N TRP A 395 16.77 5.76 6.17
CA TRP A 395 16.15 6.12 7.45
C TRP A 395 14.85 6.88 7.21
N TYR A 396 13.82 6.52 7.99
CA TYR A 396 12.52 7.17 7.91
C TYR A 396 11.85 7.23 9.28
N ASN A 397 11.55 8.44 9.76
CA ASN A 397 10.82 8.71 11.01
C ASN A 397 9.30 8.91 10.80
N GLY A 398 8.82 8.76 9.57
CA GLY A 398 7.42 9.00 9.24
C GLY A 398 7.09 10.40 8.74
N LYS A 399 8.07 11.31 8.65
CA LYS A 399 7.94 12.64 8.03
C LYS A 399 8.65 12.68 6.67
N VAL A 400 8.17 13.51 5.76
CA VAL A 400 8.65 13.60 4.38
C VAL A 400 9.00 15.05 4.06
N LYS A 401 10.21 15.30 3.55
CA LYS A 401 10.59 16.57 2.96
C LYS A 401 10.08 16.59 1.51
N ARG A 402 9.24 17.57 1.17
CA ARG A 402 8.56 17.63 -0.11
C ARG A 402 9.03 18.82 -0.92
N HIS A 403 9.23 18.59 -2.21
CA HIS A 403 9.32 19.64 -3.21
C HIS A 403 7.91 19.89 -3.75
N LEU A 404 7.45 21.13 -3.67
CA LEU A 404 6.14 21.59 -4.12
C LEU A 404 6.29 22.50 -5.34
N LEU A 405 5.20 22.74 -6.06
CA LEU A 405 5.20 23.71 -7.16
C LEU A 405 5.69 25.09 -6.68
N GLY A 406 6.63 25.66 -7.43
CA GLY A 406 7.28 26.94 -7.13
C GLY A 406 8.50 26.84 -6.21
N ASP A 407 8.78 25.67 -5.62
CA ASP A 407 10.01 25.48 -4.85
C ASP A 407 11.24 25.49 -5.79
N PRO A 408 12.39 26.00 -5.34
CA PRO A 408 13.60 25.99 -6.14
C PRO A 408 14.13 24.57 -6.34
N ILE A 409 14.61 24.27 -7.55
CA ILE A 409 15.33 23.02 -7.86
C ILE A 409 16.70 22.99 -7.18
N ASN A 410 17.27 21.79 -7.06
CA ASN A 410 18.66 21.62 -6.69
C ASN A 410 19.57 21.97 -7.89
N SER A 411 20.37 23.03 -7.79
CA SER A 411 21.28 23.45 -8.86
C SER A 411 22.55 22.59 -8.98
N GLU A 412 22.87 21.82 -7.93
CA GLU A 412 24.13 21.07 -7.82
C GLU A 412 23.92 19.55 -7.97
N GLY A 413 22.73 19.11 -8.40
CA GLY A 413 22.46 17.70 -8.60
C GLY A 413 20.98 17.38 -8.71
N VAL A 414 20.61 16.18 -8.25
CA VAL A 414 19.25 15.66 -8.35
C VAL A 414 18.31 16.44 -7.42
N THR A 415 17.14 16.83 -7.95
CA THR A 415 16.05 17.40 -7.15
C THR A 415 15.17 16.28 -6.59
N ASN A 416 15.25 16.04 -5.27
CA ASN A 416 14.40 15.06 -4.59
C ASN A 416 12.99 15.61 -4.39
N LEU A 417 11.98 14.95 -4.96
CA LEU A 417 10.59 15.41 -4.90
C LEU A 417 9.93 15.11 -3.54
N ASN A 418 10.33 14.04 -2.88
CA ASN A 418 9.70 13.56 -1.66
C ASN A 418 10.65 12.66 -0.82
N GLU A 419 11.66 13.29 -0.25
CA GLU A 419 12.71 12.60 0.51
C GLU A 419 12.18 12.13 1.90
N PRO A 420 12.42 10.85 2.28
CA PRO A 420 12.11 10.39 3.63
C PRO A 420 13.00 11.11 4.64
N ALA A 421 12.41 11.69 5.68
CA ALA A 421 13.17 12.35 6.75
C ALA A 421 13.58 11.33 7.81
N GLY A 422 14.77 11.54 8.40
CA GLY A 422 15.31 10.71 9.46
C GLY A 422 16.79 10.40 9.25
N ASP A 423 17.45 9.95 10.30
CA ASP A 423 18.86 9.55 10.28
C ASP A 423 19.15 8.51 11.37
N ILE A 424 20.42 8.08 11.45
CA ILE A 424 20.88 7.08 12.43
C ILE A 424 20.78 7.55 13.89
N MET A 425 20.80 8.86 14.14
CA MET A 425 20.73 9.48 15.47
C MET A 425 19.28 9.74 15.90
N ASP A 426 18.35 9.87 14.95
CA ASP A 426 16.92 10.02 15.21
C ASP A 426 16.33 8.74 15.85
N ARG A 427 15.82 8.90 17.08
CA ARG A 427 15.28 7.82 17.89
C ARG A 427 13.96 7.24 17.37
N GLU A 428 13.23 7.99 16.54
CA GLU A 428 11.97 7.54 15.94
C GLU A 428 12.18 6.90 14.56
N SER A 429 13.34 7.14 13.94
CA SER A 429 13.66 6.58 12.63
C SER A 429 13.84 5.07 12.67
N LYS A 430 13.36 4.39 11.63
CA LYS A 430 13.74 3.02 11.28
C LYS A 430 14.23 2.96 9.84
N ILE A 431 14.94 1.90 9.49
CA ILE A 431 15.35 1.64 8.11
C ILE A 431 14.15 1.07 7.34
N TYR A 432 13.73 1.75 6.28
CA TYR A 432 12.62 1.39 5.40
C TYR A 432 13.09 1.12 3.97
N PRO A 433 12.39 0.26 3.20
CA PRO A 433 12.67 0.02 1.80
C PRO A 433 11.87 0.99 0.89
N PHE A 434 12.51 1.46 -0.17
CA PHE A 434 11.95 2.40 -1.15
C PHE A 434 12.27 1.94 -2.58
N LYS A 435 11.31 2.18 -3.49
CA LYS A 435 11.57 2.25 -4.93
C LYS A 435 11.95 3.69 -5.22
N ILE A 436 13.00 3.89 -6.01
CA ILE A 436 13.32 5.21 -6.57
C ILE A 436 12.79 5.24 -8.00
N MET A 437 12.01 6.28 -8.30
CA MET A 437 11.69 6.68 -9.66
C MET A 437 12.60 7.85 -9.99
N GLY A 438 13.61 7.64 -10.83
CA GLY A 438 14.41 8.73 -11.38
C GLY A 438 13.72 9.35 -12.59
N GLY A 439 14.12 10.54 -12.98
CA GLY A 439 13.67 11.08 -14.25
C GLY A 439 14.20 12.45 -14.57
N THR A 440 14.16 12.78 -15.85
CA THR A 440 14.51 14.09 -16.36
C THR A 440 13.24 14.83 -16.74
N GLN A 441 13.04 16.02 -16.17
CA GLN A 441 11.89 16.88 -16.44
C GLN A 441 12.30 18.35 -16.52
N ALA A 442 11.46 19.17 -17.14
CA ALA A 442 11.79 20.56 -17.40
C ALA A 442 11.71 21.43 -16.14
N ALA A 443 12.62 22.40 -16.07
CA ALA A 443 12.63 23.49 -15.11
C ALA A 443 12.78 24.82 -15.85
N ASP A 444 12.23 25.89 -15.28
CA ASP A 444 12.44 27.24 -15.79
C ASP A 444 13.92 27.63 -15.62
N ALA A 445 14.56 28.11 -16.69
CA ALA A 445 15.98 28.41 -16.67
C ALA A 445 16.33 29.63 -15.80
N LYS A 446 15.40 30.59 -15.63
CA LYS A 446 15.60 31.82 -14.85
C LYS A 446 15.03 31.71 -13.45
N TYR A 447 13.80 31.23 -13.33
CA TYR A 447 13.14 31.12 -12.03
C TYR A 447 13.57 29.88 -11.22
N ASN A 448 14.21 28.90 -11.85
CA ASN A 448 14.76 27.72 -11.20
C ASN A 448 13.73 26.90 -10.40
N TYR A 449 12.52 26.71 -10.92
CA TYR A 449 11.57 25.71 -10.41
C TYR A 449 11.11 24.78 -11.53
N LEU A 450 10.57 23.63 -11.16
CA LEU A 450 10.04 22.66 -12.11
C LEU A 450 8.82 23.23 -12.86
N LEU A 451 8.78 23.01 -14.17
CA LEU A 451 7.68 23.46 -15.04
C LEU A 451 6.56 22.43 -15.07
N VAL A 452 5.32 22.91 -15.22
CA VAL A 452 4.16 22.09 -15.51
C VAL A 452 3.93 22.07 -17.02
N PRO A 453 4.00 20.92 -17.70
CA PRO A 453 3.66 20.83 -19.11
C PRO A 453 2.15 20.64 -19.33
N HIS A 454 1.60 21.31 -20.34
CA HIS A 454 0.31 20.94 -20.95
C HIS A 454 0.55 19.84 -21.99
N LEU A 455 0.10 18.62 -21.71
CA LEU A 455 0.39 17.43 -22.51
C LEU A 455 -0.73 17.08 -23.48
N GLU A 456 -1.98 17.14 -23.05
CA GLU A 456 -3.13 16.64 -23.79
C GLU A 456 -4.15 17.73 -24.14
N GLY A 457 -4.76 17.64 -25.32
CA GLY A 457 -5.80 18.55 -25.77
C GLY A 457 -5.24 19.61 -26.73
N VAL A 458 -6.09 20.56 -27.10
CA VAL A 458 -5.75 21.59 -28.08
C VAL A 458 -4.60 22.44 -27.54
N GLY A 459 -3.47 22.42 -28.23
CA GLY A 459 -2.26 23.14 -27.83
C GLY A 459 -1.38 22.39 -26.82
N GLY A 460 -1.77 21.19 -26.39
CA GLY A 460 -0.92 20.29 -25.60
C GLY A 460 0.21 19.68 -26.45
N PHE A 461 1.28 19.28 -25.78
CA PHE A 461 2.50 18.74 -26.41
C PHE A 461 2.21 17.56 -27.35
N TRP A 462 1.31 16.65 -27.00
CA TRP A 462 1.01 15.47 -27.83
C TRP A 462 0.33 15.82 -29.16
N GLN A 463 -0.25 17.01 -29.31
CA GLN A 463 -0.80 17.48 -30.58
C GLN A 463 0.16 18.43 -31.30
N ALA A 464 0.78 19.35 -30.55
CA ALA A 464 1.57 20.44 -31.12
C ALA A 464 3.06 20.11 -31.33
N LEU A 465 3.60 19.12 -30.59
CA LEU A 465 5.05 18.84 -30.52
C LEU A 465 5.90 20.08 -30.17
N ASP A 466 5.36 20.97 -29.34
CA ASP A 466 5.98 22.23 -28.98
C ASP A 466 6.05 22.37 -27.45
N TRP A 467 7.27 22.22 -26.91
CA TRP A 467 7.54 22.37 -25.48
C TRP A 467 7.34 23.81 -24.98
N GLN A 468 7.68 24.82 -25.78
CA GLN A 468 7.51 26.22 -25.40
C GLN A 468 6.03 26.54 -25.17
N ARG A 469 5.18 26.14 -26.12
CA ARG A 469 3.73 26.28 -25.99
C ARG A 469 3.18 25.47 -24.81
N SER A 470 3.65 24.24 -24.64
CA SER A 470 3.24 23.35 -23.55
C SER A 470 3.50 23.97 -22.17
N PHE A 471 4.70 24.52 -21.95
CA PHE A 471 5.07 25.15 -20.69
C PHE A 471 4.34 26.47 -20.46
N ALA A 472 4.14 27.29 -21.50
CA ALA A 472 3.37 28.52 -21.37
C ALA A 472 1.93 28.26 -20.88
N SER A 473 1.24 27.29 -21.49
CA SER A 473 -0.12 26.91 -21.06
C SER A 473 -0.16 26.27 -19.66
N GLY A 474 0.82 25.44 -19.32
CA GLY A 474 0.88 24.84 -17.99
C GLY A 474 1.23 25.84 -16.88
N ALA A 475 2.06 26.85 -17.19
CA ALA A 475 2.36 27.97 -16.31
C ALA A 475 1.08 28.80 -16.03
N GLU A 476 0.33 29.16 -17.06
CA GLU A 476 -0.98 29.84 -16.92
C GLU A 476 -1.94 29.03 -16.04
N ALA A 477 -2.08 27.72 -16.30
CA ALA A 477 -3.00 26.86 -15.56
C ALA A 477 -2.58 26.63 -14.09
N SER A 478 -1.28 26.70 -13.77
CA SER A 478 -0.76 26.54 -12.41
C SER A 478 -0.61 27.86 -11.64
N GLY A 479 -0.71 28.99 -12.34
CA GLY A 479 -0.47 30.33 -11.79
C GLY A 479 1.01 30.66 -11.55
N LEU A 480 1.93 29.85 -12.07
CA LEU A 480 3.36 30.13 -12.03
C LEU A 480 3.78 30.95 -13.25
N ALA A 481 4.85 31.74 -13.13
CA ALA A 481 5.41 32.43 -14.28
C ALA A 481 6.15 31.45 -15.20
N TYR A 482 6.34 31.84 -16.46
CA TYR A 482 7.27 31.16 -17.36
C TYR A 482 8.15 32.21 -18.02
N SER A 483 9.46 32.01 -17.97
CA SER A 483 10.42 32.99 -18.46
C SER A 483 10.62 32.96 -19.98
N GLY A 484 10.06 31.95 -20.66
CA GLY A 484 10.33 31.65 -22.07
C GLY A 484 11.56 30.75 -22.28
N GLU A 485 12.29 30.43 -21.22
CA GLU A 485 13.49 29.61 -21.26
C GLU A 485 13.36 28.44 -20.28
N TYR A 486 13.70 27.23 -20.74
CA TYR A 486 13.68 26.03 -19.91
C TYR A 486 15.00 25.25 -20.05
N LYS A 487 15.26 24.42 -19.05
CA LYS A 487 16.34 23.45 -19.02
C LYS A 487 15.82 22.11 -18.50
N TRP A 488 16.49 21.04 -18.86
CA TRP A 488 16.20 19.70 -18.36
C TRP A 488 17.01 19.44 -17.09
N VAL A 489 16.36 18.87 -16.07
CA VAL A 489 16.99 18.60 -14.78
C VAL A 489 16.63 17.22 -14.28
N GLU A 490 17.56 16.63 -13.54
CA GLU A 490 17.37 15.33 -12.90
C GLU A 490 16.52 15.45 -11.63
N THR A 491 15.62 14.50 -11.48
CA THR A 491 14.70 14.40 -10.34
C THR A 491 14.65 12.97 -9.82
N ALA A 492 14.37 12.83 -8.53
CA ALA A 492 14.14 11.54 -7.91
C ALA A 492 12.92 11.57 -7.01
N MET A 493 12.13 10.51 -7.07
CA MET A 493 10.93 10.34 -6.26
C MET A 493 10.99 9.00 -5.52
N TYR A 494 10.84 9.04 -4.20
CA TYR A 494 10.78 7.87 -3.33
C TYR A 494 9.36 7.31 -3.33
N LEU A 495 9.21 6.01 -3.53
CA LEU A 495 7.95 5.30 -3.44
C LEU A 495 8.05 4.23 -2.36
N SER A 496 7.13 4.28 -1.40
CA SER A 496 7.14 3.37 -0.25
C SER A 496 6.75 1.96 -0.65
N LEU A 497 7.42 0.99 -0.03
CA LEU A 497 7.26 -0.43 -0.32
C LEU A 497 6.52 -1.13 0.84
N ASN A 498 5.18 -1.26 0.71
CA ASN A 498 4.28 -1.69 1.79
C ASN A 498 3.39 -2.90 1.49
N HIS A 499 3.39 -3.39 0.25
CA HIS A 499 2.60 -4.54 -0.22
C HIS A 499 3.53 -5.64 -0.71
N GLU A 500 3.02 -6.70 -1.31
CA GLU A 500 3.83 -7.76 -1.88
C GLU A 500 4.70 -8.50 -0.83
N VAL A 501 4.19 -8.54 0.41
CA VAL A 501 4.86 -9.16 1.56
C VAL A 501 4.99 -10.65 1.32
N LEU A 502 6.22 -11.18 1.41
CA LEU A 502 6.51 -12.58 1.12
C LEU A 502 6.27 -13.51 2.31
N PRO A 503 6.09 -14.82 2.05
CA PRO A 503 6.12 -15.84 3.10
C PRO A 503 7.39 -15.73 3.94
N LYS A 504 7.30 -16.03 5.25
CA LYS A 504 8.42 -15.88 6.21
C LYS A 504 9.72 -16.56 5.77
N VAL A 505 9.64 -17.63 4.97
CA VAL A 505 10.79 -18.38 4.47
C VAL A 505 11.62 -17.60 3.44
N PHE A 506 11.06 -16.54 2.87
CA PHE A 506 11.70 -15.61 1.93
C PHE A 506 11.95 -14.24 2.57
N ALA A 507 12.01 -14.15 3.91
CA ALA A 507 12.50 -12.93 4.55
C ALA A 507 14.03 -12.82 4.35
N LEU A 508 14.59 -11.61 4.45
CA LEU A 508 16.04 -11.43 4.46
C LEU A 508 16.69 -12.28 5.56
N SER A 509 17.75 -13.00 5.19
CA SER A 509 18.60 -13.73 6.13
C SER A 509 19.58 -12.79 6.83
N CYS A 510 20.28 -13.28 7.86
CA CYS A 510 21.28 -12.51 8.56
C CYS A 510 22.45 -12.15 7.63
N VAL A 511 22.92 -13.10 6.82
CA VAL A 511 24.08 -12.92 5.95
C VAL A 511 23.85 -11.88 4.86
N GLN A 512 22.62 -11.76 4.34
CA GLN A 512 22.30 -10.79 3.30
C GLN A 512 22.52 -9.35 3.75
N CYS A 513 22.29 -9.05 5.02
CA CYS A 513 22.66 -7.74 5.58
C CYS A 513 24.10 -7.77 6.09
N HIS A 514 24.48 -8.78 6.86
CA HIS A 514 25.74 -8.83 7.59
C HIS A 514 26.77 -9.72 6.90
N GLU A 515 27.60 -9.12 6.03
CA GLU A 515 28.68 -9.82 5.35
C GLU A 515 29.63 -10.54 6.33
N SER A 516 29.83 -9.98 7.52
CA SER A 516 30.69 -10.57 8.56
C SER A 516 30.26 -11.97 9.02
N LEU A 517 29.04 -12.38 8.72
CA LEU A 517 28.50 -13.70 9.04
C LEU A 517 28.72 -14.75 7.94
N ARG A 518 29.14 -14.39 6.72
CA ARG A 518 29.39 -15.39 5.64
C ARG A 518 30.45 -16.42 6.03
N ASN A 519 31.53 -15.95 6.65
CA ASN A 519 32.74 -16.74 6.90
C ASN A 519 32.91 -17.12 8.39
N ARG A 520 31.94 -16.77 9.25
CA ARG A 520 32.02 -17.01 10.69
C ARG A 520 30.99 -18.04 11.13
N LEU A 521 31.47 -19.10 11.78
CA LEU A 521 30.67 -20.17 12.41
C LEU A 521 29.84 -19.68 13.61
N SER A 522 30.08 -18.46 14.08
CA SER A 522 29.25 -17.79 15.07
C SER A 522 29.52 -16.28 15.11
N CYS A 523 28.59 -15.49 15.66
CA CYS A 523 28.82 -14.07 15.95
C CYS A 523 30.01 -13.86 16.93
N GLY A 524 30.45 -14.90 17.68
CA GLY A 524 31.58 -14.87 18.62
C GLY A 524 31.38 -13.96 19.85
N ARG A 525 30.52 -12.94 19.75
CA ARG A 525 30.09 -12.02 20.81
C ARG A 525 28.81 -12.49 21.52
N CYS A 526 28.01 -13.37 20.91
CA CYS A 526 26.70 -13.79 21.44
C CYS A 526 26.39 -15.29 21.29
N HIS A 527 27.01 -15.96 20.31
CA HIS A 527 26.91 -17.41 20.12
C HIS A 527 28.33 -17.97 20.21
N GLN A 528 28.58 -18.83 21.20
CA GLN A 528 29.67 -19.79 21.13
C GLN A 528 29.09 -21.06 20.48
N ASP A 529 29.93 -21.90 19.87
CA ASP A 529 29.52 -23.20 19.33
C ASP A 529 28.91 -24.07 20.43
N LYS A 530 27.61 -23.91 20.66
CA LYS A 530 26.84 -24.76 21.57
C LYS A 530 26.46 -26.02 20.82
N ARG A 531 26.60 -27.18 21.48
CA ARG A 531 26.06 -28.45 20.99
C ARG A 531 24.57 -28.29 20.63
N GLY A 532 24.23 -28.53 19.37
CA GLY A 532 22.85 -28.63 18.89
C GLY A 532 22.26 -27.42 18.15
N VAL A 533 23.04 -26.37 17.84
CA VAL A 533 22.59 -25.24 17.02
C VAL A 533 23.47 -25.09 15.79
N ASP A 534 22.91 -25.30 14.60
CA ASP A 534 23.59 -25.00 13.33
C ASP A 534 23.50 -23.51 13.03
N PHE A 535 24.54 -22.76 13.40
CA PHE A 535 24.59 -21.31 13.18
C PHE A 535 24.65 -20.96 11.69
N ARG A 536 25.25 -21.81 10.86
CA ARG A 536 25.31 -21.58 9.42
C ARG A 536 23.91 -21.69 8.85
N GLU A 537 23.17 -22.74 9.18
CA GLU A 537 21.77 -22.86 8.76
C GLU A 537 20.94 -21.65 9.21
N LEU A 538 21.12 -21.18 10.44
CA LEU A 538 20.39 -20.01 10.95
C LEU A 538 20.76 -18.71 10.23
N ALA A 539 22.04 -18.45 10.01
CA ALA A 539 22.51 -17.21 9.39
C ALA A 539 22.06 -17.08 7.94
N PHE A 540 21.95 -18.22 7.25
CA PHE A 540 21.46 -18.33 5.87
C PHE A 540 19.94 -18.59 5.78
N SER A 541 19.24 -18.70 6.92
CA SER A 541 17.79 -18.91 6.96
C SER A 541 17.06 -17.67 6.44
N GLY A 542 16.64 -17.71 5.17
CA GLY A 542 15.93 -16.61 4.53
C GLY A 542 15.78 -16.83 3.03
N ILE A 543 15.72 -15.73 2.28
CA ILE A 543 15.48 -15.72 0.82
C ILE A 543 16.67 -16.18 0.00
N ASP A 544 17.92 -15.91 0.42
CA ASP A 544 19.18 -16.12 -0.34
C ASP A 544 19.13 -17.17 -1.48
N GLU A 545 19.54 -18.43 -1.22
CA GLU A 545 19.48 -19.49 -2.25
C GLU A 545 18.04 -19.78 -2.72
N LYS A 546 17.03 -19.44 -1.92
CA LYS A 546 15.61 -19.63 -2.27
C LYS A 546 15.10 -18.59 -3.27
N LEU A 547 15.88 -17.56 -3.59
CA LEU A 547 15.49 -16.52 -4.55
C LEU A 547 15.21 -17.14 -5.92
N ILE A 548 15.94 -18.19 -6.29
CA ILE A 548 15.72 -18.98 -7.52
C ILE A 548 14.30 -19.57 -7.61
N HIS A 549 13.63 -19.75 -6.48
CA HIS A 549 12.29 -20.31 -6.39
C HIS A 549 11.21 -19.23 -6.30
N LEU A 550 11.59 -17.95 -6.21
CA LEU A 550 10.63 -16.86 -6.07
C LEU A 550 9.84 -16.65 -7.36
N THR A 551 10.54 -16.58 -8.50
CA THR A 551 9.93 -16.54 -9.83
C THR A 551 10.78 -17.32 -10.85
N ARG A 552 10.19 -17.62 -12.02
CA ARG A 552 10.86 -18.34 -13.11
C ARG A 552 12.03 -17.58 -13.74
N LYS A 553 12.12 -16.26 -13.53
CA LYS A 553 13.15 -15.39 -14.10
C LYS A 553 13.95 -14.65 -13.02
N ALA A 554 14.03 -15.22 -11.81
CA ALA A 554 14.73 -14.61 -10.69
C ALA A 554 16.14 -14.14 -11.06
N ASP A 555 16.44 -12.89 -10.73
CA ASP A 555 17.77 -12.31 -10.94
C ASP A 555 18.79 -13.02 -10.04
N ARG A 556 19.63 -13.83 -10.68
CA ARG A 556 20.62 -14.65 -9.99
C ARG A 556 21.80 -13.84 -9.48
N SER A 557 22.00 -12.61 -9.95
CA SER A 557 23.09 -11.75 -9.50
C SER A 557 22.92 -11.33 -8.03
N GLN A 558 21.68 -11.32 -7.53
CA GLN A 558 21.34 -10.99 -6.15
C GLN A 558 21.55 -12.16 -5.18
N ILE A 559 21.81 -13.38 -5.69
CA ILE A 559 22.09 -14.56 -4.86
C ILE A 559 23.48 -14.43 -4.28
N ASN A 560 23.63 -14.71 -2.99
CA ASN A 560 24.83 -14.48 -2.20
C ASN A 560 25.23 -13.01 -2.09
N GLU A 561 24.51 -12.02 -2.65
CA GLU A 561 24.82 -10.61 -2.42
C GLU A 561 24.68 -10.28 -0.93
N THR A 562 25.61 -9.50 -0.37
CA THR A 562 25.60 -9.08 1.04
C THR A 562 25.66 -7.57 1.17
N ASP A 563 25.55 -7.07 2.40
CA ASP A 563 25.40 -5.64 2.68
C ASP A 563 24.20 -5.05 1.91
N TRP A 564 23.08 -5.78 1.92
CA TRP A 564 21.87 -5.37 1.22
C TRP A 564 21.40 -3.97 1.64
N LEU A 565 21.59 -3.63 2.91
CA LEU A 565 21.21 -2.34 3.47
C LEU A 565 22.16 -1.20 3.09
N ASN A 566 23.36 -1.51 2.58
CA ASN A 566 24.46 -0.58 2.39
C ASN A 566 24.69 0.26 3.66
N PHE A 567 25.29 -0.37 4.67
CA PHE A 567 25.44 0.24 6.00
C PHE A 567 26.16 1.59 5.97
N LYS A 568 27.11 1.79 5.03
CA LYS A 568 27.83 3.06 4.90
C LYS A 568 26.92 4.20 4.48
N ASP A 569 26.05 3.98 3.49
CA ASP A 569 25.08 4.98 3.04
C ASP A 569 24.06 5.32 4.15
N LEU A 570 23.81 4.37 5.05
CA LEU A 570 22.97 4.59 6.24
C LEU A 570 23.70 5.27 7.42
N GLY A 571 24.96 5.69 7.23
CA GLY A 571 25.76 6.40 8.23
C GLY A 571 26.44 5.50 9.27
N TYR A 572 26.49 4.18 9.06
CA TYR A 572 27.32 3.30 9.87
C TYR A 572 28.77 3.29 9.37
N LYS A 573 29.72 3.01 10.25
CA LYS A 573 31.14 2.82 9.88
C LYS A 573 31.38 1.58 8.99
N GLY A 574 30.44 0.64 9.02
CA GLY A 574 30.45 -0.64 8.32
C GLY A 574 29.44 -1.58 8.98
N ASP A 575 29.61 -2.89 8.81
CA ASP A 575 28.73 -3.89 9.44
C ASP A 575 28.60 -3.65 10.96
N PRO A 576 27.38 -3.38 11.48
CA PRO A 576 27.14 -3.11 12.89
C PRO A 576 27.55 -4.26 13.83
N ILE A 577 27.64 -5.50 13.33
CA ILE A 577 28.16 -6.63 14.11
C ILE A 577 29.63 -6.41 14.49
N LEU A 578 30.41 -5.80 13.59
CA LEU A 578 31.83 -5.51 13.80
C LEU A 578 32.02 -4.19 14.55
N TYR A 579 31.42 -3.11 14.02
CA TYR A 579 31.69 -1.74 14.43
C TYR A 579 30.76 -1.22 15.53
N GLY A 580 29.72 -1.97 15.87
CA GLY A 580 28.63 -1.49 16.71
C GLY A 580 27.65 -0.63 15.91
N GLY A 581 26.45 -0.46 16.46
CA GLY A 581 25.40 0.31 15.82
C GLY A 581 24.48 0.96 16.84
N ARG A 582 23.26 1.30 16.40
CA ARG A 582 22.23 1.86 17.29
C ARG A 582 21.82 0.90 18.41
N PHE A 583 22.12 -0.40 18.26
CA PHE A 583 22.07 -1.42 19.31
C PHE A 583 23.13 -1.16 20.41
N LYS A 584 22.87 -0.20 21.31
CA LYS A 584 23.80 0.15 22.41
C LYS A 584 23.90 -0.91 23.52
N LYS A 585 22.93 -1.82 23.61
CA LYS A 585 22.91 -2.95 24.56
C LYS A 585 22.44 -4.22 23.85
N LEU A 586 23.34 -5.19 23.71
CA LEU A 586 22.97 -6.57 23.40
C LEU A 586 22.42 -7.25 24.67
N PRO A 587 21.61 -8.31 24.53
CA PRO A 587 20.81 -8.89 25.63
C PRO A 587 21.65 -9.48 26.77
N LEU A 588 22.95 -9.65 26.56
CA LEU A 588 23.89 -10.22 27.53
C LEU A 588 24.68 -9.16 28.32
N GLY A 589 24.26 -7.89 28.31
CA GLY A 589 24.70 -6.91 29.32
C GLY A 589 26.11 -6.33 29.15
N TRP A 590 26.83 -6.64 28.08
CA TRP A 590 28.11 -5.99 27.82
C TRP A 590 27.86 -4.56 27.31
N LYS A 591 28.38 -3.57 28.04
CA LYS A 591 28.55 -2.21 27.51
C LYS A 591 29.46 -2.31 26.29
N VAL A 592 29.05 -1.74 25.17
CA VAL A 592 29.98 -1.44 24.07
C VAL A 592 31.11 -0.64 24.70
N ALA A 593 32.33 -1.17 24.67
CA ALA A 593 33.49 -0.45 25.18
C ALA A 593 33.52 0.91 24.47
N SER A 594 33.35 1.99 25.25
CA SER A 594 33.48 3.34 24.74
C SER A 594 34.84 3.43 24.06
N GLN A 595 34.86 3.69 22.76
CA GLN A 595 36.10 4.06 22.07
C GLN A 595 36.62 5.31 22.78
N LYS A 596 37.71 5.14 23.54
CA LYS A 596 38.46 6.27 24.09
C LYS A 596 39.10 6.97 22.90
N LYS A 597 38.67 8.22 22.71
CA LYS A 597 39.17 9.31 21.85
C LYS A 597 39.60 8.96 20.44
#